data_AF-A0AAN7IQ10-F1
#
_entry.id   AF-A0AAN7IQ10-F1
#
_cell.length_a   1.000
_cell.length_b   1.000
_cell.length_c   1.000
_cell.angle_alpha   90.00
_cell.angle_beta   90.00
_cell.angle_gamma   90.00
#
_symmetry.space_group_name_H-M   'P 1'
#
loop_
_entity.id
_entity.type
_entity.pdbx_description
1 polymer ?
#
loop_
_entity_poly.entity_id
_entity_poly.type
_entity_poly.pdbx_seq_one_letter_code
_entity_poly.pdbx_strand_id
1 'polypeptide(L)'
;MSINLHPKLKWDNLHPPLQKKSTTKRGQRGNNFTVDEDIKLVSAWLNVSLDVVTSTDQKHTIFWDRIWSTFHNDKKFNRTKDSLNSRWSTIQRETNKLYGCLAQIENQNESGKTEHDKINDAKAMYQSNSKNAFQLEHCWRILRNEAKWLILRDNLKARTR
;
A
#
# COMPACT_ATOMS: atom_id res chain seq x y z
N MET A 1 -54.99 -41.45 38.65
CA MET A 1 -53.97 -42.44 39.04
C MET A 1 -53.23 -42.89 37.79
N SER A 2 -51.93 -43.12 37.95
CA SER A 2 -51.05 -43.88 37.05
C SER A 2 -50.55 -43.20 35.77
N ILE A 3 -49.38 -42.57 35.96
CA ILE A 3 -48.22 -42.55 35.06
C ILE A 3 -47.88 -43.93 34.48
N ASN A 4 -47.44 -43.97 33.22
CA ASN A 4 -46.47 -44.92 32.62
C ASN A 4 -46.19 -44.42 31.19
N LEU A 5 -45.08 -43.72 30.95
CA LEU A 5 -43.74 -44.21 30.57
C LEU A 5 -43.64 -44.71 29.11
N HIS A 6 -43.11 -43.80 28.29
CA HIS A 6 -42.54 -43.88 26.94
C HIS A 6 -42.07 -45.24 26.40
N PRO A 7 -42.08 -45.38 25.05
CA PRO A 7 -40.85 -45.75 24.36
C PRO A 7 -40.52 -44.83 23.17
N LYS A 8 -39.43 -44.07 23.37
CA LYS A 8 -38.44 -43.56 22.39
C LYS A 8 -38.93 -43.28 20.95
N LEU A 9 -39.37 -42.04 20.71
CA LEU A 9 -39.20 -41.40 19.39
C LEU A 9 -37.74 -40.95 19.25
N LYS A 10 -37.09 -41.44 18.19
CA LYS A 10 -35.72 -41.08 17.82
C LYS A 10 -35.67 -39.64 17.33
N TRP A 11 -34.77 -38.84 17.89
CA TRP A 11 -34.56 -37.42 17.55
C TRP A 11 -33.71 -37.19 16.30
N ASP A 12 -33.64 -38.16 15.40
CA ASP A 12 -32.62 -38.16 14.34
C ASP A 12 -32.91 -37.21 13.16
N ASN A 13 -34.02 -36.44 13.16
CA ASN A 13 -34.47 -35.76 11.93
C ASN A 13 -34.84 -34.27 12.07
N LEU A 14 -34.31 -33.53 13.05
CA LEU A 14 -34.51 -32.07 13.16
C LEU A 14 -33.24 -31.23 12.91
N HIS A 15 -32.20 -31.80 12.32
CA HIS A 15 -31.12 -31.01 11.74
C HIS A 15 -31.26 -30.94 10.21
N PRO A 16 -31.42 -29.73 9.64
CA PRO A 16 -31.19 -29.53 8.22
C PRO A 16 -29.78 -30.07 7.90
N PRO A 17 -29.57 -30.79 6.78
CA PRO A 17 -28.24 -31.23 6.41
C PRO A 17 -27.35 -30.00 6.33
N LEU A 18 -26.30 -30.00 7.14
CA LEU A 18 -25.21 -29.02 7.06
C LEU A 18 -24.74 -29.01 5.60
N GLN A 19 -25.13 -27.96 4.86
CA GLN A 19 -24.54 -27.67 3.58
C GLN A 19 -23.04 -27.57 3.84
N LYS A 20 -22.27 -28.51 3.26
CA LYS A 20 -20.81 -28.41 3.19
C LYS A 20 -20.52 -27.03 2.61
N LYS A 21 -20.13 -26.07 3.46
CA LYS A 21 -19.56 -24.81 3.01
C LYS A 21 -18.42 -25.21 2.08
N SER A 22 -18.60 -24.94 0.79
CA SER A 22 -17.51 -25.01 -0.17
C SER A 22 -16.36 -24.24 0.45
N THR A 23 -15.29 -24.95 0.80
CA THR A 23 -14.06 -24.31 1.24
C THR A 23 -13.65 -23.40 0.11
N THR A 24 -13.85 -22.09 0.29
CA THR A 24 -13.29 -21.09 -0.60
C THR A 24 -11.79 -21.38 -0.58
N LYS A 25 -11.26 -21.96 -1.67
CA LYS A 25 -9.82 -22.09 -1.84
C LYS A 25 -9.28 -20.69 -1.60
N ARG A 26 -8.53 -20.48 -0.52
CA ARG A 26 -7.80 -19.23 -0.31
C ARG A 26 -7.00 -19.05 -1.60
N GLY A 27 -7.31 -17.99 -2.34
CA GLY A 27 -6.66 -17.69 -3.60
C GLY A 27 -5.15 -17.79 -3.39
N GLN A 28 -4.48 -18.48 -4.31
CA GLN A 28 -3.02 -18.52 -4.34
C GLN A 28 -2.51 -17.09 -4.19
N ARG A 29 -1.66 -16.85 -3.19
CA ARG A 29 -1.06 -15.54 -2.96
C ARG A 29 -0.36 -15.14 -4.27
N GLY A 30 -0.80 -14.05 -4.88
CA GLY A 30 -0.21 -13.57 -6.13
C GLY A 30 1.29 -13.34 -5.98
N ASN A 31 2.02 -13.46 -7.08
CA ASN A 31 3.48 -13.24 -7.10
C ASN A 31 3.83 -11.89 -6.48
N ASN A 32 4.97 -11.81 -5.77
CA ASN A 32 5.47 -10.55 -5.24
C ASN A 32 5.72 -9.54 -6.37
N PHE A 33 5.64 -8.25 -6.05
CA PHE A 33 6.03 -7.20 -6.99
C PHE A 33 7.55 -7.15 -7.13
N THR A 34 8.01 -7.06 -8.37
CA THR A 34 9.42 -6.83 -8.72
C THR A 34 9.76 -5.33 -8.71
N VAL A 35 11.05 -5.03 -8.74
CA VAL A 35 11.55 -3.65 -8.86
C VAL A 35 11.02 -2.96 -10.12
N ASP A 36 11.03 -3.66 -11.26
CA ASP A 36 10.49 -3.15 -12.53
C ASP A 36 8.99 -2.82 -12.44
N GLU A 37 8.21 -3.69 -11.79
CA GLU A 37 6.78 -3.46 -11.60
C GLU A 37 6.51 -2.27 -10.68
N ASP A 38 7.30 -2.09 -9.63
CA ASP A 38 7.22 -0.94 -8.75
C ASP A 38 7.54 0.37 -9.47
N ILE A 39 8.65 0.40 -10.23
CA ILE A 39 9.04 1.56 -11.05
C ILE A 39 7.89 1.91 -11.99
N LYS A 40 7.36 0.90 -12.68
CA LYS A 40 6.27 1.10 -13.63
C LYS A 40 5.00 1.64 -12.96
N LEU A 41 4.65 1.10 -11.80
CA LEU A 41 3.50 1.56 -11.02
C LEU A 41 3.68 3.02 -10.58
N VAL A 42 4.87 3.39 -10.10
CA VAL A 42 5.17 4.77 -9.72
C VAL A 42 5.07 5.71 -10.93
N SER A 43 5.64 5.34 -12.07
CA SER A 43 5.53 6.15 -13.30
C SER A 43 4.08 6.29 -13.78
N ALA A 44 3.30 5.21 -13.76
CA ALA A 44 1.89 5.26 -14.14
C ALA A 44 1.07 6.14 -13.19
N TRP A 45 1.31 6.04 -11.88
CA TRP A 45 0.66 6.89 -10.90
C TRP A 45 1.01 8.36 -11.11
N LEU A 46 2.30 8.68 -11.32
CA LEU A 46 2.76 10.05 -11.57
C LEU A 46 2.10 10.64 -12.82
N ASN A 47 2.13 9.89 -13.94
CA ASN A 47 1.51 10.31 -15.20
C ASN A 47 0.04 10.68 -15.03
N VAL A 48 -0.74 9.87 -14.31
CA VAL A 48 -2.15 10.17 -14.06
C VAL A 48 -2.31 11.29 -13.04
N SER A 49 -1.51 11.32 -11.98
CA SER A 49 -1.66 12.28 -10.86
C SER A 49 -1.26 13.72 -11.18
N LEU A 50 -0.48 13.91 -12.25
CA LEU A 50 0.04 15.20 -12.74
C LEU A 50 -0.70 15.67 -14.00
N ASP A 51 -1.59 14.86 -14.58
CA ASP A 51 -2.39 15.27 -15.72
C ASP A 51 -3.38 16.36 -15.31
N VAL A 52 -3.29 17.53 -15.95
CA VAL A 52 -4.10 18.74 -15.70
C VAL A 52 -5.60 18.48 -15.86
N VAL A 53 -5.99 17.48 -16.65
CA VAL A 53 -7.39 17.06 -16.84
C VAL A 53 -7.94 16.33 -15.60
N THR A 54 -7.09 15.94 -14.64
CA THR A 54 -7.51 15.38 -13.33
C THR A 54 -7.91 16.46 -12.32
N SER A 55 -8.37 17.63 -12.79
CA SER A 55 -8.86 18.69 -11.93
C SER A 55 -10.00 18.15 -11.05
N THR A 56 -9.69 18.09 -9.74
CA THR A 56 -10.59 18.14 -8.59
C THR A 56 -11.94 17.43 -8.80
N ASP A 57 -12.09 16.25 -8.20
CA ASP A 57 -13.34 15.46 -8.07
C ASP A 57 -13.51 14.22 -8.99
N GLN A 58 -12.40 13.63 -9.44
CA GLN A 58 -12.45 12.31 -10.08
C GLN A 58 -12.74 11.21 -9.04
N LYS A 59 -13.77 10.38 -9.30
CA LYS A 59 -14.07 9.19 -8.49
C LYS A 59 -12.84 8.28 -8.41
N HIS A 60 -12.52 7.80 -7.21
CA HIS A 60 -11.39 6.90 -6.93
C HIS A 60 -11.27 5.73 -7.93
N THR A 61 -12.40 5.14 -8.34
CA THR A 61 -12.45 4.06 -9.32
C THR A 61 -11.86 4.48 -10.68
N ILE A 62 -12.27 5.62 -11.22
CA ILE A 62 -11.80 6.10 -12.52
C ILE A 62 -10.30 6.43 -12.45
N PHE A 63 -9.84 6.95 -11.31
CA PHE A 63 -8.42 7.25 -11.11
C PHE A 63 -7.57 5.97 -11.23
N TRP A 64 -8.00 4.89 -10.55
CA TRP A 64 -7.34 3.59 -10.65
C TRP A 64 -7.51 2.90 -12.00
N ASP A 65 -8.61 3.13 -12.70
CA ASP A 65 -8.80 2.64 -14.08
C ASP A 65 -7.74 3.23 -15.02
N ARG A 66 -7.48 4.54 -14.89
CA ARG A 66 -6.45 5.23 -15.69
C ARG A 66 -5.04 4.75 -15.34
N ILE A 67 -4.73 4.57 -14.06
CA ILE A 67 -3.43 4.03 -13.63
C ILE A 67 -3.25 2.62 -14.18
N TRP A 68 -4.27 1.78 -14.06
CA TRP A 68 -4.21 0.40 -14.53
C TRP A 68 -4.04 0.31 -16.05
N SER A 69 -4.75 1.16 -16.81
CA SER A 69 -4.58 1.27 -18.26
C SER A 69 -3.16 1.70 -18.63
N THR A 70 -2.64 2.74 -17.96
CA THR A 70 -1.28 3.24 -18.16
C THR A 70 -0.22 2.18 -17.82
N PHE A 71 -0.42 1.43 -16.73
CA PHE A 71 0.47 0.34 -16.33
C PHE A 71 0.51 -0.82 -17.36
N HIS A 72 -0.60 -1.11 -18.04
CA HIS A 72 -0.68 -2.21 -19.02
C HIS A 72 -0.42 -1.79 -20.47
N ASN A 73 0.05 -0.56 -20.72
CA ASN A 73 0.24 -0.04 -22.07
C ASN A 73 1.17 -0.89 -22.96
N ASP A 74 2.21 -1.49 -22.38
CA ASP A 74 3.18 -2.37 -23.06
C ASP A 74 2.85 -3.87 -22.88
N LYS A 75 1.79 -4.19 -22.11
CA LYS A 75 1.37 -5.56 -21.77
C LYS A 75 2.47 -6.46 -21.18
N LYS A 76 3.54 -5.87 -20.61
CA LYS A 76 4.70 -6.60 -20.04
C LYS A 76 4.34 -7.39 -18.77
N PHE A 77 3.41 -6.86 -17.98
CA PHE A 77 3.00 -7.43 -16.69
C PHE A 77 1.48 -7.64 -16.65
N ASN A 78 1.04 -8.58 -15.82
CA ASN A 78 -0.38 -8.87 -15.60
C ASN A 78 -0.75 -8.65 -14.13
N ARG A 79 -1.38 -7.52 -13.82
CA ARG A 79 -1.78 -7.14 -12.46
C ARG A 79 -3.23 -6.68 -12.43
N THR A 80 -3.93 -6.99 -11.34
CA THR A 80 -5.28 -6.47 -11.11
C THR A 80 -5.21 -5.06 -10.55
N LYS A 81 -6.26 -4.25 -10.77
CA LYS A 81 -6.42 -2.92 -10.15
C LYS A 81 -6.19 -2.94 -8.64
N ASP A 82 -6.80 -3.90 -7.95
CA ASP A 82 -6.67 -4.03 -6.50
C ASP A 82 -5.25 -4.34 -6.05
N SER A 83 -4.52 -5.18 -6.81
CA SER A 83 -3.12 -5.48 -6.50
C SER A 83 -2.22 -4.25 -6.67
N LEU A 84 -2.46 -3.44 -7.70
CA LEU A 84 -1.74 -2.18 -7.92
C LEU A 84 -2.04 -1.17 -6.80
N ASN A 85 -3.32 -1.01 -6.43
CA ASN A 85 -3.74 -0.11 -5.36
C ASN A 85 -3.14 -0.52 -4.00
N SER A 86 -3.20 -1.81 -3.67
CA SER A 86 -2.59 -2.34 -2.45
C SER A 86 -1.07 -2.13 -2.42
N ARG A 87 -0.39 -2.36 -3.56
CA ARG A 87 1.05 -2.13 -3.67
C ARG A 87 1.41 -0.66 -3.52
N TRP A 88 0.69 0.22 -4.22
CA TRP A 88 0.87 1.67 -4.11
C TRP A 88 0.68 2.18 -2.68
N SER A 89 -0.36 1.70 -1.99
CA SER A 89 -0.59 2.03 -0.58
C SER A 89 0.59 1.64 0.31
N THR A 90 1.26 0.53 0.00
CA THR A 90 2.50 0.12 0.68
C THR A 90 3.66 1.04 0.33
N ILE A 91 3.86 1.36 -0.96
CA ILE A 91 4.91 2.28 -1.40
C ILE A 91 4.76 3.62 -0.68
N GLN A 92 3.59 4.24 -0.77
CA GLN A 92 3.30 5.53 -0.16
C GLN A 92 3.53 5.52 1.36
N ARG A 93 3.07 4.48 2.06
CA ARG A 93 3.25 4.37 3.51
C ARG A 93 4.73 4.32 3.89
N GLU A 94 5.50 3.46 3.24
CA GLU A 94 6.92 3.29 3.59
C GLU A 94 7.76 4.50 3.16
N THR A 95 7.47 5.12 2.01
CA THR A 95 8.14 6.37 1.62
C THR A 95 7.83 7.51 2.58
N ASN A 96 6.58 7.64 3.03
CA ASN A 96 6.20 8.68 4.00
C ASN A 96 6.90 8.53 5.35
N LYS A 97 7.13 7.30 5.82
CA LYS A 97 7.93 7.05 7.02
C LYS A 97 9.37 7.53 6.84
N LEU A 98 10.00 7.21 5.71
CA LEU A 98 11.36 7.66 5.41
C LEU A 98 11.43 9.20 5.36
N TYR A 99 10.44 9.85 4.74
CA TYR A 99 10.36 11.31 4.74
C TYR A 99 10.19 11.89 6.15
N GLY A 100 9.42 11.23 7.02
CA GLY A 100 9.30 11.62 8.42
C GLY A 100 10.66 11.56 9.14
N CYS A 101 11.45 10.50 8.91
CA CYS A 101 12.82 10.40 9.43
C CYS A 101 13.71 11.51 8.85
N LEU A 102 13.65 11.77 7.55
CA LEU A 102 14.43 12.83 6.92
C LEU A 102 14.08 14.22 7.48
N ALA A 103 12.80 14.51 7.70
CA ALA A 103 12.37 15.76 8.32
C ALA A 103 12.92 15.91 9.76
N GLN A 104 12.99 14.82 10.54
CA GLN A 104 13.60 14.85 11.86
C GLN A 104 15.11 15.15 11.81
N ILE A 105 15.84 14.50 10.89
CA ILE A 105 17.27 14.77 10.67
C ILE A 105 17.50 16.21 10.21
N GLU A 106 16.68 16.72 9.30
CA GLU A 106 16.76 18.11 8.85
C GLU A 106 16.50 19.10 10.00
N ASN A 107 15.55 18.79 10.90
CA ASN A 107 15.21 19.65 12.04
C ASN A 107 16.30 19.69 13.13
N GLN A 108 17.21 18.71 13.18
CA GLN A 108 18.35 18.72 14.10
C GLN A 108 19.38 19.81 13.75
N ASN A 109 19.28 20.42 12.56
CA ASN A 109 20.13 21.55 12.11
C ASN A 109 21.63 21.31 12.27
N GLU A 110 22.08 20.06 12.17
CA GLU A 110 23.50 19.73 12.22
C GLU A 110 24.22 20.34 11.01
N SER A 111 25.11 21.29 11.28
CA SER A 111 25.92 21.93 10.25
C SER A 111 26.95 20.94 9.69
N GLY A 112 27.21 21.02 8.39
CA GLY A 112 28.25 20.24 7.72
C GLY A 112 27.81 18.92 7.08
N LYS A 113 26.55 18.48 7.24
CA LYS A 113 26.03 17.28 6.54
C LYS A 113 25.53 17.59 5.13
N THR A 114 25.96 16.80 4.15
CA THR A 114 25.42 16.84 2.79
C THR A 114 24.00 16.28 2.74
N GLU A 115 23.28 16.50 1.64
CA GLU A 115 21.95 15.87 1.44
C GLU A 115 22.06 14.34 1.49
N HIS A 116 23.13 13.77 0.91
CA HIS A 116 23.37 12.34 0.92
C HIS A 116 23.54 11.78 2.34
N ASP A 117 24.30 12.48 3.18
CA ASP A 117 24.50 12.09 4.59
C ASP A 117 23.17 12.10 5.34
N LYS A 118 22.36 13.15 5.16
CA LYS A 118 21.03 13.25 5.78
C LYS A 118 20.09 12.13 5.36
N ILE A 119 20.16 11.69 4.10
CA ILE A 119 19.38 10.55 3.60
C ILE A 119 19.85 9.24 4.24
N ASN A 120 21.16 9.05 4.39
CA ASN A 120 21.72 7.85 5.04
C ASN A 120 21.33 7.80 6.52
N ASP A 121 21.41 8.93 7.23
CA ASP A 121 20.95 9.05 8.62
C ASP A 121 19.44 8.76 8.75
N ALA A 122 18.63 9.28 7.81
CA ALA A 122 17.19 9.01 7.78
C ALA A 122 16.89 7.53 7.56
N LYS A 123 17.67 6.83 6.73
CA LYS A 123 17.55 5.37 6.52
C LYS A 123 17.95 4.59 7.77
N ALA A 124 19.01 4.99 8.46
CA ALA A 124 19.43 4.38 9.72
C ALA A 124 18.34 4.56 10.79
N MET A 125 17.78 5.76 10.91
CA MET A 125 16.65 6.03 11.79
C MET A 125 15.41 5.21 11.41
N TYR A 126 15.08 5.11 10.12
CA TYR A 126 13.96 4.29 9.63
C TYR A 126 14.15 2.82 10.02
N GLN A 127 15.35 2.28 9.87
CA GLN A 127 15.65 0.88 10.19
C GLN A 127 15.49 0.60 11.69
N SER A 128 16.00 1.50 12.55
CA SER A 128 15.80 1.43 13.99
C SER A 128 14.32 1.43 14.37
N ASN A 129 13.52 2.28 13.71
CA ASN A 129 12.08 2.41 13.99
C ASN A 129 11.24 1.24 13.44
N SER A 130 11.58 0.72 12.25
CA SER A 130 10.79 -0.27 11.51
C SER A 130 11.28 -1.70 11.68
N LYS A 131 12.41 -1.91 12.37
CA LYS A 131 13.13 -3.19 12.53
C LYS A 131 13.57 -3.85 11.21
N ASN A 132 13.48 -3.15 10.09
CA ASN A 132 13.85 -3.61 8.76
C ASN A 132 14.43 -2.45 7.95
N ALA A 133 15.41 -2.74 7.08
CA ALA A 133 15.96 -1.75 6.16
C ALA A 133 14.92 -1.32 5.10
N PHE A 134 15.00 -0.07 4.65
CA PHE A 134 14.14 0.45 3.60
C PHE A 134 14.40 -0.25 2.26
N GLN A 135 13.38 -0.92 1.70
CA GLN A 135 13.51 -1.75 0.48
C GLN A 135 12.98 -1.07 -0.80
N LEU A 136 12.50 0.17 -0.71
CA LEU A 136 11.81 0.87 -1.81
C LEU A 136 12.60 2.07 -2.34
N GLU A 137 13.93 1.92 -2.35
CA GLU A 137 14.87 2.95 -2.82
C GLU A 137 14.57 3.39 -4.25
N HIS A 138 14.25 2.44 -5.13
CA HIS A 138 13.87 2.70 -6.53
C HIS A 138 12.63 3.60 -6.63
N CYS A 139 11.59 3.33 -5.84
CA CYS A 139 10.39 4.17 -5.82
C CYS A 139 10.69 5.56 -5.27
N TRP A 140 11.42 5.63 -4.16
CA TRP A 140 11.72 6.89 -3.49
C TRP A 140 12.53 7.84 -4.38
N ARG A 141 13.51 7.32 -5.13
CA ARG A 141 14.32 8.12 -6.07
C ARG A 141 13.49 8.80 -7.15
N ILE A 142 12.41 8.16 -7.60
CA ILE A 142 11.51 8.75 -8.60
C ILE A 142 10.60 9.80 -7.92
N LEU A 143 10.08 9.51 -6.73
CA LEU A 143 9.12 10.37 -6.03
C LEU A 143 9.72 11.63 -5.40
N ARG A 144 11.00 11.61 -5.00
CA ARG A 144 11.61 12.70 -4.21
C ARG A 144 11.76 14.04 -4.92
N ASN A 145 11.70 14.06 -6.24
CA ASN A 145 11.90 15.27 -7.04
C ASN A 145 10.57 15.91 -7.51
N GLU A 146 9.44 15.32 -7.16
CA GLU A 146 8.14 15.70 -7.69
C GLU A 146 7.48 16.82 -6.84
N ALA A 147 7.02 17.88 -7.50
CA ALA A 147 6.54 19.11 -6.84
C ALA A 147 5.39 18.87 -5.84
N LYS A 148 4.51 17.90 -6.15
CA LYS A 148 3.40 17.49 -5.29
C LYS A 148 3.89 16.90 -3.95
N TRP A 149 5.09 16.33 -3.91
CA TRP A 149 5.69 15.75 -2.71
C TRP A 149 6.53 16.75 -1.93
N LEU A 150 7.06 17.80 -2.57
CA LEU A 150 7.63 18.96 -1.88
C LEU A 150 6.57 19.63 -0.99
N ILE A 151 5.35 19.80 -1.50
CA ILE A 151 4.21 20.35 -0.72
C ILE A 151 3.87 19.46 0.48
N LEU A 152 3.89 18.12 0.33
CA LEU A 152 3.67 17.21 1.46
C LEU A 152 4.79 17.31 2.51
N ARG A 153 6.06 17.40 2.07
CA ARG A 153 7.21 17.61 2.96
C ARG A 153 7.07 18.91 3.75
N ASP A 154 6.67 19.99 3.09
CA ASP A 154 6.49 21.28 3.73
C ASP A 154 5.34 21.27 4.74
N ASN A 155 4.24 20.56 4.43
CA ASN A 155 3.12 20.33 5.36
C ASN A 155 3.51 19.48 6.57
N LEU A 156 4.39 18.47 6.40
CA LEU A 156 4.91 17.68 7.52
C LEU A 156 5.82 18.52 8.43
N LYS A 157 6.65 19.40 7.86
CA LYS A 157 7.47 20.36 8.62
C LYS A 157 6.62 21.34 9.42
N ALA A 158 5.52 21.84 8.84
CA ALA A 158 4.61 22.77 9.51
C ALA A 158 3.86 22.16 10.70
N ARG A 159 3.65 20.84 10.72
CA ARG A 159 2.97 20.12 11.81
C ARG A 159 3.85 19.82 13.03
N THR A 160 5.16 20.03 12.92
CA THR A 160 6.14 19.77 13.99
C THR A 160 6.69 21.07 14.61
N ARG A 161 6.16 22.23 14.20
CA ARG A 161 6.31 23.52 14.89
C ARG A 161 5.10 23.77 15.78
#